data_AF-A0A6V7J9C2-F1
#
_entry.id   AF-A0A6V7J9C2-F1
#
_cell.length_a   1.000
_cell.length_b   1.000
_cell.length_c   1.000
_cell.angle_alpha   90.00
_cell.angle_beta   90.00
_cell.angle_gamma   90.00
#
_symmetry.space_group_name_H-M   'P 1'
#
loop_
_entity.id
_entity.type
_entity.pdbx_description
1 polymer ?
#
loop_
_entity_poly.entity_id
_entity_poly.type
_entity_poly.pdbx_seq_one_letter_code
_entity_poly.pdbx_strand_id
1 'polypeptide(L)' 'FLGASAKHKYRLINEHGQQVGAAAEDDSGLMERMFFGDSRGLTVRVFDNNGREAIKMVRPVSFIKD' A
#
# COMPACT_ATOMS: atom_id res chain seq x y z
N PHE A 1 2.11 -8.13 -13.26
CA PHE A 1 0.99 -7.34 -12.73
C PHE A 1 1.44 -6.61 -11.49
N LEU A 2 1.79 -5.33 -11.61
CA LEU A 2 1.88 -4.34 -10.53
C LEU A 2 2.25 -3.04 -11.28
N GLY A 3 1.23 -2.24 -11.60
CA GLY A 3 1.35 -0.99 -12.35
C GLY A 3 2.35 -0.04 -11.67
N ALA A 4 2.90 0.86 -12.48
CA ALA A 4 4.14 1.60 -12.25
C ALA A 4 4.20 2.60 -11.06
N SER A 5 3.33 2.53 -10.05
CA SER A 5 3.25 3.55 -8.99
C SER A 5 3.19 3.01 -7.56
N ALA A 6 3.53 1.74 -7.34
CA ALA A 6 3.61 1.19 -5.99
C ALA A 6 5.00 1.44 -5.38
N LYS A 7 5.10 2.31 -4.36
CA LYS A 7 6.37 2.63 -3.69
C LYS A 7 6.92 1.44 -2.90
N HIS A 8 6.07 0.80 -2.10
CA HIS A 8 6.45 -0.36 -1.31
C HIS A 8 5.60 -1.56 -1.71
N LYS A 9 6.26 -2.71 -1.82
CA LYS A 9 5.66 -3.99 -2.17
C LYS A 9 6.06 -5.00 -1.11
N TYR A 10 5.10 -5.78 -0.65
CA TYR A 10 5.26 -6.75 0.40
C TYR A 10 4.82 -8.13 -0.08
N ARG A 11 5.57 -9.15 0.32
CA ARG A 11 5.16 -10.55 0.16
C ARG A 11 4.40 -10.98 1.40
N LEU A 12 3.20 -11.53 1.23
CA LEU A 12 2.46 -12.12 2.33
C LEU A 12 2.78 -13.61 2.40
N ILE A 13 3.24 -14.06 3.56
CA ILE A 13 3.61 -15.45 3.82
C ILE A 13 2.74 -16.02 4.94
N ASN A 14 2.42 -17.30 4.86
CA ASN A 14 1.81 -18.03 5.97
C ASN A 14 2.89 -18.51 6.95
N GLU A 15 2.46 -19.15 8.04
CA GLU A 15 3.34 -19.70 9.08
C GLU A 15 4.32 -20.77 8.57
N HIS A 16 4.00 -21.40 7.43
CA HIS A 16 4.85 -22.38 6.75
C HIS A 16 5.82 -21.75 5.76
N GLY A 17 5.87 -20.42 5.66
CA GLY A 17 6.75 -19.68 4.75
C GLY A 17 6.30 -19.66 3.28
N GLN A 18 5.10 -20.16 2.98
CA GLN A 18 4.55 -20.14 1.63
C GLN A 18 3.93 -18.78 1.31
N GLN A 19 4.15 -18.29 0.10
CA GLN A 19 3.50 -17.06 -0.36
C GLN A 19 2.00 -17.30 -0.56
N VAL A 20 1.19 -16.49 0.13
CA VAL A 20 -0.29 -16.53 0.06
C VAL A 20 -0.89 -15.29 -0.59
N GLY A 21 -0.06 -14.30 -0.88
CA GLY A 21 -0.46 -13.11 -1.61
C GLY A 21 0.65 -12.07 -1.68
N ALA A 22 0.25 -10.85 -2.04
CA ALA A 22 1.11 -9.69 -2.05
C ALA A 22 0.36 -8.47 -1.55
N ALA A 23 1.07 -7.47 -1.02
CA ALA A 23 0.50 -6.16 -0.75
C ALA A 23 1.33 -5.07 -1.40
N ALA A 24 0.70 -3.94 -1.74
CA ALA A 24 1.37 -2.80 -2.32
C ALA A 24 0.76 -1.50 -1.79
N GLU A 25 1.64 -0.54 -1.48
CA GLU A 25 1.24 0.84 -1.20
C GLU A 25 1.12 1.60 -2.51
N ASP A 26 -0.06 2.17 -2.79
CA ASP A 26 -0.20 3.18 -3.84
C ASP A 26 0.54 4.44 -3.41
N ASP A 27 1.50 4.90 -4.21
CA ASP A 27 2.16 6.18 -3.97
C ASP A 27 1.25 7.30 -4.46
N SER A 28 0.82 8.17 -3.56
CA SER A 28 0.06 9.38 -3.88
C SER A 28 0.90 10.49 -4.52
N GLY A 29 2.15 10.18 -4.87
CA GLY A 29 3.04 11.04 -5.65
C GLY A 29 4.02 11.85 -4.80
N LEU A 30 5.01 12.45 -5.48
CA LEU A 30 6.07 13.25 -4.85
C LEU A 30 5.52 14.48 -4.10
N MET A 31 4.45 15.09 -4.61
CA MET A 31 3.80 16.28 -4.03
C MET A 31 3.26 16.00 -2.63
N GLU A 32 2.48 14.93 -2.44
CA GLU A 32 1.93 14.66 -1.11
C GLU A 32 3.01 14.33 -0.07
N ARG A 33 4.10 13.69 -0.47
CA ARG A 33 5.22 13.40 0.46
C ARG A 33 5.98 14.65 0.89
N MET A 34 6.17 15.61 -0.02
CA MET A 34 6.91 16.84 0.28
C MET A 34 6.10 17.80 1.16
N PHE A 35 4.78 17.88 0.95
CA PHE A 35 3.92 18.84 1.68
C PHE A 35 3.23 18.25 2.91
N PHE A 36 2.99 16.93 2.95
CA PHE A 36 2.24 16.28 4.02
C PHE A 36 2.99 15.16 4.73
N GLY A 37 4.27 14.88 4.41
CA GLY A 37 5.11 13.96 5.18
C GLY A 37 4.38 12.70 5.66
N ASP A 38 4.27 12.54 6.98
CA ASP A 38 3.57 11.42 7.64
C ASP A 38 2.04 11.57 7.71
N SER A 39 1.52 12.80 7.58
CA SER A 39 0.09 13.11 7.52
C SER A 39 -0.55 12.83 6.15
N ARG A 40 0.25 12.40 5.16
CA ARG A 40 -0.23 12.00 3.83
C ARG A 40 -1.23 10.85 3.88
N GLY A 41 -2.09 10.78 2.88
CA GLY A 41 -2.97 9.64 2.67
C GLY A 41 -2.14 8.39 2.36
N LEU A 42 -2.63 7.23 2.77
CA LEU A 42 -2.00 5.94 2.46
C LEU A 42 -3.08 4.98 1.97
N THR A 43 -2.88 4.45 0.77
CA THR A 43 -3.70 3.35 0.26
C THR A 43 -2.84 2.10 0.15
N VAL A 44 -3.26 1.03 0.83
CA VAL A 44 -2.64 -0.29 0.73
C VAL A 44 -3.61 -1.25 0.09
N ARG A 45 -3.16 -1.94 -0.95
CA ARG A 45 -3.93 -2.97 -1.64
C ARG A 45 -3.30 -4.32 -1.39
N VAL A 46 -4.12 -5.29 -1.02
CA VAL A 46 -3.71 -6.68 -0.84
C VAL A 46 -4.29 -7.51 -1.98
N PHE A 47 -3.45 -8.36 -2.55
CA PHE A 47 -3.77 -9.23 -3.65
C PHE A 47 -3.63 -10.68 -3.23
N ASP A 48 -4.53 -11.53 -3.70
CA ASP A 48 -4.40 -12.98 -3.60
C ASP A 48 -3.27 -13.51 -4.49
N ASN A 49 -3.01 -14.82 -4.42
CA ASN A 49 -2.01 -15.49 -5.26
C ASN A 49 -2.31 -15.43 -6.77
N ASN A 50 -3.52 -15.09 -7.17
CA ASN A 50 -3.91 -14.91 -8.58
C ASN A 50 -3.78 -13.45 -9.03
N GLY A 51 -3.30 -12.56 -8.16
CA GLY A 51 -3.18 -11.13 -8.43
C GLY A 51 -4.52 -10.37 -8.39
N ARG A 52 -5.57 -10.96 -7.81
CA ARG A 52 -6.87 -10.31 -7.61
C ARG A 52 -6.84 -9.51 -6.32
N GLU A 53 -7.30 -8.26 -6.36
CA GLU A 53 -7.41 -7.43 -5.16
C GLU A 53 -8.42 -8.07 -4.18
N ALA A 54 -7.95 -8.43 -3.00
CA ALA A 54 -8.73 -9.05 -1.94
C ALA A 54 -9.12 -8.03 -0.87
N ILE A 55 -8.23 -7.09 -0.55
CA ILE A 55 -8.45 -6.06 0.48
C ILE A 55 -7.92 -4.73 -0.02
N LYS A 56 -8.68 -3.66 0.24
CA LYS A 56 -8.24 -2.28 0.07
C LYS A 56 -8.35 -1.54 1.39
N MET A 57 -7.22 -1.06 1.90
CA MET A 57 -7.14 -0.24 3.11
C MET A 57 -6.82 1.19 2.70
N VAL A 58 -7.58 2.14 3.24
CA VAL A 58 -7.42 3.57 2.96
C VAL A 58 -7.30 4.31 4.28
N ARG A 59 -6.14 4.93 4.50
CA ARG A 59 -5.95 5.97 5.50
C ARG A 59 -6.09 7.32 4.81
N PRO A 60 -7.12 8.12 5.11
CA PRO A 60 -7.24 9.46 4.54
C PRO A 60 -6.09 10.36 5.01
N VAL A 61 -5.85 11.45 4.30
CA VAL A 61 -4.99 12.54 4.77
C VAL A 61 -5.60 13.10 6.06
N SER A 62 -4.80 13.20 7.12
CA SER A 62 -5.23 13.78 8.39
C SER A 62 -4.49 15.10 8.64
N PHE A 63 -5.21 16.22 8.67
CA PHE A 63 -4.60 17.54 8.94
C PHE A 63 -4.32 17.80 10.42
N ILE A 64 -4.18 16.75 11.25
CA ILE A 64 -3.85 16.93 12.66
C ILE A 64 -2.40 17.41 12.71
N LYS A 65 -2.27 18.70 13.00
CA LYS A 65 -1.03 19.43 13.14
C LYS A 65 -0.59 19.21 14.58
N ASP A 66 0.46 18.40 14.80
CA ASP A 66 1.20 18.42 16.06
C ASP A 66 1.89 19.78 16.26
#